data_AF-A0A1B4XJE0-F1
#
_entry.id   AF-A0A1B4XJE0-F1
#
_cell.length_a   1.000
_cell.length_b   1.000
_cell.length_c   1.000
_cell.angle_alpha   90.00
_cell.angle_beta   90.00
_cell.angle_gamma   90.00
#
_symmetry.space_group_name_H-M   'P 1'
#
loop_
_entity.id
_entity.type
_entity.pdbx_description
1 polymer ?
#
loop_
_entity_poly.entity_id
_entity_poly.type
_entity_poly.pdbx_seq_one_letter_code
_entity_poly.pdbx_strand_id
1 'polypeptide(L)'
;MAKTLYERLGGIEGITRLVDDAVDAHFANPLIKTRFENTPDVERAKRMSVEFFCAGSGGPQAYTGKDLVTAHKGMNISEQEFIAAVDDILSAMDKNNLGDDVKKDVLGVLYSLKGQIIRI
;
A
#
# COMPACT_ATOMS: atom_id res chain seq x y z
N MET A 1 -25.06 10.77 -2.02
CA MET A 1 -23.77 10.37 -2.63
C MET A 1 -23.12 9.39 -1.69
N ALA A 2 -22.61 8.25 -2.18
CA ALA A 2 -21.84 7.33 -1.34
C ALA A 2 -20.50 7.98 -0.99
N LYS A 3 -19.98 7.73 0.21
CA LYS A 3 -18.65 8.21 0.61
C LYS A 3 -17.58 7.57 -0.28
N THR A 4 -16.56 8.34 -0.63
CA THR A 4 -15.39 7.81 -1.37
C THR A 4 -14.61 6.82 -0.51
N LEU A 5 -13.76 6.00 -1.13
CA LEU A 5 -12.86 5.12 -0.38
C LEU A 5 -11.91 5.95 0.50
N TYR A 6 -11.45 7.11 0.02
CA TYR A 6 -10.64 8.06 0.78
C TYR A 6 -11.33 8.49 2.08
N GLU A 7 -12.60 8.90 2.03
CA GLU A 7 -13.37 9.27 3.21
C GLU A 7 -13.57 8.09 4.17
N ARG A 8 -13.77 6.89 3.63
CA ARG A 8 -13.93 5.65 4.42
C ARG A 8 -12.63 5.17 5.07
N LEU A 9 -11.48 5.51 4.49
CA LEU A 9 -10.16 5.29 5.05
C LEU A 9 -9.76 6.34 6.11
N GLY A 10 -10.61 7.34 6.37
CA GLY A 10 -10.34 8.40 7.33
C GLY A 10 -9.53 9.57 6.76
N GLY A 11 -9.57 9.75 5.44
CA GLY A 11 -8.83 10.79 4.74
C GLY A 11 -7.32 10.65 4.88
N ILE A 12 -6.59 11.75 4.67
CA ILE A 12 -5.12 11.73 4.68
C ILE A 12 -4.56 11.22 6.01
N GLU A 13 -5.14 11.59 7.15
CA GLU A 13 -4.64 11.15 8.45
C GLU A 13 -4.82 9.65 8.67
N GLY A 14 -5.98 9.10 8.27
CA GLY A 14 -6.23 7.66 8.36
C GLY A 14 -5.35 6.85 7.41
N ILE A 15 -5.14 7.36 6.19
CA ILE A 15 -4.23 6.75 5.22
C ILE A 15 -2.77 6.80 5.69
N THR A 16 -2.32 7.92 6.27
CA THR A 16 -0.96 8.01 6.83
C THR A 16 -0.74 6.95 7.91
N ARG A 17 -1.67 6.82 8.87
CA ARG A 17 -1.58 5.76 9.90
C ARG A 17 -1.58 4.35 9.31
N LEU A 18 -2.45 4.10 8.33
CA LEU A 18 -2.50 2.81 7.64
C LEU A 18 -1.16 2.48 6.96
N VAL A 19 -0.56 3.45 6.26
CA VAL A 19 0.72 3.26 5.57
C VAL A 19 1.85 3.05 6.56
N ASP A 20 1.89 3.80 7.66
CA ASP A 20 2.88 3.60 8.73
C ASP A 20 2.78 2.18 9.31
N ASP A 21 1.58 1.75 9.67
CA ASP A 21 1.34 0.42 10.23
C ASP A 21 1.67 -0.72 9.23
N ALA A 22 1.37 -0.53 7.95
CA ALA A 22 1.69 -1.51 6.91
C ALA A 22 3.20 -1.61 6.68
N VAL A 23 3.92 -0.49 6.65
CA VAL A 23 5.37 -0.50 6.50
C VAL A 23 6.05 -1.13 7.73
N ASP A 24 5.57 -0.83 8.93
CA ASP A 24 6.06 -1.48 10.16
C ASP A 24 5.85 -3.01 10.10
N ALA A 25 4.69 -3.46 9.60
CA ALA A 25 4.43 -4.89 9.38
C ALA A 25 5.39 -5.49 8.34
N HIS A 26 5.68 -4.79 7.23
CA HIS A 26 6.65 -5.24 6.24
C HIS A 26 8.05 -5.43 6.83
N PHE A 27 8.49 -4.54 7.72
CA PHE A 27 9.78 -4.66 8.42
C PHE A 27 9.82 -5.83 9.42
N ALA A 28 8.66 -6.24 9.95
CA ALA A 28 8.54 -7.42 10.80
C ALA A 28 8.42 -8.74 10.01
N ASN A 29 8.09 -8.68 8.72
CA ASN A 29 7.78 -9.85 7.91
C ASN A 29 9.06 -10.49 7.32
N PRO A 30 9.44 -11.72 7.71
CA PRO A 30 10.69 -12.34 7.28
C PRO A 30 10.78 -12.62 5.78
N LEU A 31 9.64 -12.69 5.07
CA LEU A 31 9.60 -12.94 3.63
C LEU A 31 9.95 -11.70 2.80
N ILE A 32 9.57 -10.51 3.27
CA ILE A 32 9.69 -9.27 2.48
C ILE A 32 10.57 -8.19 3.12
N LYS A 33 10.89 -8.27 4.43
CA LYS A 33 11.63 -7.23 5.16
C LYS A 33 12.91 -6.78 4.44
N THR A 34 13.65 -7.71 3.83
CA THR A 34 14.91 -7.41 3.14
C THR A 34 14.72 -6.51 1.93
N ARG A 35 13.54 -6.48 1.31
CA ARG A 35 13.21 -5.49 0.26
C ARG A 35 13.14 -4.07 0.83
N PHE A 36 12.56 -3.92 2.00
CA PHE A 36 12.38 -2.64 2.67
C PHE A 36 13.66 -2.17 3.39
N GLU A 37 14.43 -3.09 3.99
CA GLU A 37 15.77 -2.80 4.56
C GLU A 37 16.75 -2.28 3.51
N ASN A 38 16.65 -2.76 2.27
CA ASN A 38 17.47 -2.29 1.16
C ASN A 38 16.92 -1.02 0.48
N THR A 39 15.80 -0.46 0.96
CA THR A 39 15.25 0.79 0.44
C THR A 39 16.04 1.97 0.99
N PRO A 40 16.72 2.79 0.15
CA PRO A 40 17.60 3.85 0.64
C PRO A 40 16.89 4.97 1.42
N ASP A 41 15.61 5.20 1.13
CA ASP A 41 14.81 6.28 1.73
C ASP A 41 13.39 5.77 2.01
N VAL A 42 13.23 5.10 3.15
CA VAL A 42 11.96 4.53 3.62
C VAL A 42 10.92 5.62 3.85
N GLU A 43 11.34 6.79 4.36
CA GLU A 43 10.44 7.92 4.62
C GLU A 43 9.86 8.47 3.32
N ARG A 44 10.67 8.55 2.25
CA ARG A 44 10.15 8.85 0.93
C ARG A 44 9.20 7.76 0.44
N ALA A 45 9.52 6.48 0.63
CA ALA A 45 8.63 5.40 0.23
C ALA A 45 7.26 5.51 0.93
N LYS A 46 7.24 5.75 2.25
CA LYS A 46 6.03 6.03 3.03
C LYS A 46 5.23 7.20 2.46
N ARG A 47 5.87 8.35 2.21
CA ARG A 47 5.19 9.52 1.60
C ARG A 47 4.58 9.19 0.24
N MET A 48 5.31 8.49 -0.63
CA MET A 48 4.80 8.09 -1.94
C MET A 48 3.63 7.11 -1.82
N SER A 49 3.67 6.19 -0.86
CA SER A 49 2.54 5.30 -0.57
C SER A 49 1.32 6.06 -0.09
N VAL A 50 1.47 7.05 0.80
CA VAL A 50 0.36 7.89 1.25
C VAL A 50 -0.27 8.65 0.07
N GLU A 51 0.54 9.31 -0.75
CA GLU A 51 0.06 10.01 -1.95
C GLU A 51 -0.67 9.06 -2.91
N PHE A 52 -0.10 7.87 -3.13
CA PHE A 52 -0.69 6.85 -4.00
C PHE A 52 -2.04 6.38 -3.48
N PHE A 53 -2.15 6.05 -2.19
CA PHE A 53 -3.42 5.66 -1.57
C PHE A 53 -4.44 6.80 -1.62
N CYS A 54 -4.02 8.03 -1.33
CA CYS A 54 -4.91 9.19 -1.41
C CYS A 54 -5.47 9.38 -2.82
N ALA A 55 -4.60 9.46 -3.83
CA ALA A 55 -5.00 9.64 -5.22
C ALA A 55 -5.87 8.48 -5.73
N GLY A 56 -5.49 7.24 -5.43
CA GLY A 56 -6.19 6.03 -5.87
C GLY A 56 -7.54 5.79 -5.18
N SER A 57 -7.74 6.32 -3.97
CA SER A 57 -8.99 6.18 -3.21
C SER A 57 -10.00 7.31 -3.44
N GLY A 58 -9.69 8.26 -4.34
CA GLY A 58 -10.54 9.41 -4.66
C GLY A 58 -10.31 10.63 -3.77
N GLY A 59 -9.15 10.72 -3.14
CA GLY A 59 -8.70 11.88 -2.36
C GLY A 59 -8.16 13.01 -3.26
N PRO A 60 -8.03 14.23 -2.71
CA PRO A 60 -7.58 15.40 -3.46
C PRO A 60 -6.06 15.45 -3.69
N GLN A 61 -5.28 14.59 -3.05
CA GLN A 61 -3.82 14.58 -3.14
C GLN A 61 -3.37 14.05 -4.51
N ALA A 62 -2.41 14.74 -5.12
CA ALA A 62 -1.77 14.27 -6.34
C ALA A 62 -0.66 13.26 -6.01
N TYR A 63 -0.52 12.23 -6.83
CA TYR A 63 0.61 11.31 -6.77
C TYR A 63 1.81 11.88 -7.54
N THR A 64 2.94 12.07 -6.84
CA THR A 64 4.16 12.67 -7.42
C THR A 64 5.29 11.66 -7.63
N GLY A 65 5.02 10.38 -7.35
CA GLY A 65 5.98 9.30 -7.48
C GLY A 65 6.13 8.75 -8.90
N LYS A 66 6.97 7.72 -9.03
CA LYS A 66 7.12 6.93 -10.26
C LYS A 66 5.85 6.11 -10.50
N ASP A 67 5.50 5.85 -11.74
CA ASP A 67 4.48 4.83 -12.01
C ASP A 67 4.89 3.47 -11.41
N LEU A 68 3.91 2.61 -11.13
CA LEU A 68 4.15 1.33 -10.44
C LEU A 68 5.14 0.44 -11.18
N VAL A 69 5.12 0.43 -12.52
CA VAL A 69 6.04 -0.37 -13.31
C VAL A 69 7.46 0.15 -13.09
N THR A 70 7.70 1.45 -13.27
CA THR A 70 9.03 2.05 -13.07
C THR A 70 9.50 1.95 -11.61
N ALA A 71 8.59 1.96 -10.64
CA ALA A 71 8.91 1.81 -9.23
C ALA A 71 9.40 0.40 -8.87
N HIS A 72 8.81 -0.65 -9.47
CA HIS A 72 9.09 -2.06 -9.11
C HIS A 72 9.92 -2.83 -10.13
N LYS A 73 10.20 -2.24 -11.30
CA LYS A 73 10.99 -2.85 -12.38
C LYS A 73 12.35 -3.34 -11.90
N GLY A 74 12.68 -4.58 -12.25
CA GLY A 74 13.96 -5.21 -11.92
C GLY A 74 14.03 -5.75 -10.50
N MET A 75 12.97 -5.62 -9.69
CA MET A 75 12.92 -6.23 -8.36
C MET A 75 12.59 -7.72 -8.42
N ASN A 76 11.97 -8.18 -9.52
CA ASN A 76 11.52 -9.56 -9.71
C ASN A 76 10.72 -10.08 -8.50
N ILE A 77 9.75 -9.26 -8.05
CA ILE A 77 8.87 -9.59 -6.93
C ILE A 77 8.05 -10.82 -7.31
N SER A 78 8.11 -11.84 -6.47
CA SER A 78 7.32 -13.06 -6.62
C SER A 78 5.87 -12.85 -6.20
N GLU A 79 5.01 -13.77 -6.63
CA GLU A 79 3.61 -13.83 -6.24
C GLU A 79 3.47 -13.98 -4.71
N GLN A 80 4.37 -14.74 -4.10
CA GLN A 80 4.40 -14.96 -2.65
C GLN A 80 4.76 -13.68 -1.89
N GLU A 81 5.78 -12.94 -2.34
CA GLU A 81 6.15 -11.65 -1.75
C GLU A 81 5.03 -10.61 -1.93
N PHE A 82 4.37 -10.58 -3.08
CA PHE A 82 3.22 -9.69 -3.31
C PHE A 82 2.07 -10.00 -2.36
N ILE A 83 1.69 -11.28 -2.23
CA ILE A 83 0.61 -11.70 -1.32
C ILE A 83 0.97 -11.34 0.12
N ALA A 84 2.22 -11.56 0.55
CA ALA A 84 2.65 -11.21 1.90
C ALA A 84 2.57 -9.70 2.18
N ALA A 85 2.92 -8.86 1.21
CA ALA A 85 2.74 -7.42 1.35
C ALA A 85 1.25 -7.03 1.42
N VAL A 86 0.38 -7.70 0.65
CA VAL A 86 -1.08 -7.47 0.74
C VAL A 86 -1.63 -7.90 2.10
N ASP A 87 -1.20 -9.05 2.64
CA ASP A 87 -1.62 -9.54 3.95
C ASP A 87 -1.19 -8.59 5.07
N ASP A 88 0.02 -8.06 5.01
CA ASP A 88 0.50 -7.04 5.95
C ASP A 88 -0.36 -5.76 5.91
N ILE A 89 -0.77 -5.31 4.71
CA ILE A 89 -1.68 -4.16 4.55
C ILE A 89 -3.04 -4.47 5.17
N LEU A 90 -3.61 -5.65 4.92
CA LEU A 90 -4.91 -6.03 5.50
C LEU A 90 -4.83 -6.13 7.03
N SER A 91 -3.74 -6.66 7.57
CA SER A 91 -3.49 -6.67 9.02
C SER A 91 -3.38 -5.26 9.60
N ALA A 92 -2.75 -4.33 8.88
CA ALA A 92 -2.74 -2.92 9.26
C ALA A 92 -4.14 -2.30 9.22
N MET A 93 -4.99 -2.67 8.25
CA MET A 93 -6.39 -2.23 8.22
C MET A 93 -7.19 -2.76 9.42
N ASP A 94 -6.96 -4.01 9.84
CA ASP A 94 -7.55 -4.58 11.05
C ASP A 94 -7.11 -3.82 12.31
N LYS A 95 -5.81 -3.53 12.45
CA LYS A 95 -5.27 -2.72 13.55
C LYS A 95 -5.92 -1.33 13.61
N ASN A 96 -6.27 -0.76 12.47
CA ASN A 96 -6.93 0.54 12.34
C ASN A 96 -8.47 0.46 12.45
N ASN A 97 -9.04 -0.71 12.79
CA ASN A 97 -10.48 -0.94 12.93
C ASN A 97 -11.28 -0.57 11.66
N LEU A 98 -10.71 -0.79 10.48
CA LEU A 98 -11.39 -0.55 9.21
C LEU A 98 -12.34 -1.72 8.89
N GLY A 99 -13.58 -1.40 8.54
CA GLY A 99 -14.63 -2.40 8.28
C GLY A 99 -14.35 -3.29 7.06
N ASP A 100 -14.97 -4.48 7.04
CA ASP A 100 -14.75 -5.50 6.00
C ASP A 100 -15.00 -5.02 4.58
N ASP A 101 -15.98 -4.15 4.38
CA ASP A 101 -16.27 -3.60 3.05
C ASP A 101 -15.14 -2.68 2.56
N VAL A 102 -14.48 -1.94 3.47
CA VAL A 102 -13.33 -1.10 3.12
C VAL A 102 -12.13 -1.98 2.77
N LYS A 103 -11.91 -3.05 3.54
CA LYS A 103 -10.85 -4.05 3.28
C LYS A 103 -11.04 -4.73 1.92
N LYS A 104 -12.26 -5.13 1.57
CA LYS A 104 -12.57 -5.74 0.26
C LYS A 104 -12.28 -4.78 -0.90
N ASP A 105 -12.65 -3.51 -0.75
CA ASP A 105 -12.40 -2.50 -1.79
C ASP A 105 -10.89 -2.26 -1.98
N VAL A 106 -10.13 -2.10 -0.89
CA VAL A 106 -8.66 -1.97 -0.95
C VAL A 106 -8.03 -3.22 -1.55
N LEU A 107 -8.45 -4.41 -1.14
CA LEU A 107 -7.97 -5.69 -1.67
C LEU A 107 -8.18 -5.78 -3.19
N GLY A 108 -9.39 -5.43 -3.66
CA GLY A 108 -9.70 -5.42 -5.08
C GLY A 108 -8.80 -4.48 -5.87
N VAL A 109 -8.54 -3.27 -5.34
CA VAL A 109 -7.61 -2.31 -5.95
C VAL A 109 -6.19 -2.89 -5.99
N LEU A 110 -5.65 -3.39 -4.89
CA LEU A 110 -4.29 -3.95 -4.83
C LEU A 110 -4.11 -5.09 -5.86
N TYR A 111 -5.07 -6.01 -5.94
CA TYR A 111 -5.00 -7.12 -6.91
C TYR A 111 -5.14 -6.66 -8.37
N SER A 112 -5.80 -5.54 -8.64
CA SER A 112 -5.85 -4.96 -10.00
C SER A 112 -4.48 -4.45 -10.47
N LEU A 113 -3.57 -4.13 -9.53
CA LEU A 113 -2.25 -3.57 -9.79
C LEU A 113 -1.16 -4.64 -9.94
N LYS A 114 -1.45 -5.91 -9.63
CA LYS A 114 -0.46 -6.99 -9.54
C LYS A 114 0.41 -7.15 -10.79
N GLY A 115 -0.13 -6.92 -11.99
CA GLY A 115 0.59 -7.04 -13.25
C GLY A 115 1.65 -5.95 -13.48
N GLN A 116 1.63 -4.89 -12.66
CA GLN A 116 2.61 -3.80 -12.68
C GLN A 116 3.69 -3.97 -11.60
N ILE A 117 3.71 -5.10 -10.89
CA ILE A 117 4.58 -5.32 -9.72
C ILE A 117 5.24 -6.70 -9.77
N ILE A 118 4.45 -7.73 -10.07
CA ILE A 118 4.89 -9.13 -10.07
C ILE A 118 5.71 -9.42 -11.33
N ARG A 119 6.92 -9.97 -11.15
CA ARG A 119 7.83 -10.43 -12.23
C ARG A 119 8.21 -9.38 -13.28
N ILE A 120 8.37 -8.11 -12.89
CA ILE A 120 8.81 -7.03 -13.79
C ILE A 120 10.18 -6.45 -13.42
#